data_AF-B9GCC5-F1
#
_entry.id   AF-B9GCC5-F1
#
_cell.length_a   1.000
_cell.length_b   1.000
_cell.length_c   1.000
_cell.angle_alpha   90.00
_cell.angle_beta   90.00
_cell.angle_gamma   90.00
#
_symmetry.space_group_name_H-M   'P 1'
#
loop_
_entity.id
_entity.type
_entity.pdbx_description
1 polymer ?
#
loop_
_entity_poly.entity_id
_entity_poly.type
_entity_poly.pdbx_seq_one_letter_code
_entity_poly.pdbx_strand_id
1 'polypeptide(L)'
;MAPSPTRLLHLPLLAPKPSPPRCLVSRRSRPRPAGDAARCGCATEAGGGGGGGGSVVVEDDLYELLQVILDLGRRPEARFLGDSGGQYLRDSEISQQELEEAQRAVGEFGGDNRAGIEGTLHRISAIRSRKGMVVGLTCRVGRAVTGHVDMVRDLLNYKESILFLGRPGVGKTTVMREIARVLADEFQKRVVIVDTSNEIGGDGDIPHAAIGGARRMQVAQPSMQHRVMIEAVENHMPEVVIVDEIGTEAEAQACRSIAERGVMLIGTAHGEHLANIIKNPTLSDLIGGVETVTLGDEEARARRSQKSILERKAPPTFPFLIEMRERHYWVTHRTERSVDMLLHGKKPLVEVRKRDNKFQVVIERWATDAESWLVHWLTSGSNCHCYISQQEIKRLSCMAKCALACYYMLVPTASVLAVAGLHMPVACICMSMIDLLHKETDNGLFLVVHS
;
A
#
# COMPACT_ATOMS: atom_id res chain seq x y z
N MET A 1 -46.50 -21.60 28.81
CA MET A 1 -46.75 -21.06 27.45
C MET A 1 -46.51 -19.56 27.52
N ALA A 2 -45.36 -19.10 27.05
CA ALA A 2 -45.01 -17.68 26.95
C ALA A 2 -44.73 -17.36 25.48
N PRO A 3 -45.14 -16.19 24.96
CA PRO A 3 -44.90 -15.81 23.58
C PRO A 3 -43.44 -15.34 23.38
N SER A 4 -42.96 -15.48 22.15
CA SER A 4 -41.63 -15.12 21.67
C SER A 4 -41.34 -13.61 21.72
N PRO A 5 -40.06 -13.20 21.82
CA PRO A 5 -39.60 -11.93 21.28
C PRO A 5 -38.81 -12.18 20.00
N THR A 6 -39.47 -12.01 18.86
CA THR A 6 -38.79 -11.78 17.58
C THR A 6 -38.22 -10.37 17.61
N ARG A 7 -36.92 -10.21 17.88
CA ARG A 7 -36.16 -9.01 17.52
C ARG A 7 -35.02 -9.44 16.60
N LEU A 8 -35.35 -9.52 15.31
CA LEU A 8 -34.35 -9.47 14.25
C LEU A 8 -33.63 -8.11 14.32
N LEU A 9 -32.31 -8.13 14.48
CA LEU A 9 -31.45 -7.03 14.10
C LEU A 9 -31.44 -6.97 12.56
N HIS A 10 -32.33 -6.16 11.99
CA HIS A 10 -32.16 -5.64 10.65
C HIS A 10 -31.03 -4.59 10.72
N LEU A 11 -29.84 -4.93 10.21
CA LEU A 11 -28.89 -3.90 9.77
C LEU A 11 -29.36 -3.42 8.39
N PRO A 12 -29.85 -2.17 8.24
CA PRO A 12 -30.01 -1.60 6.92
C PRO A 12 -28.59 -1.27 6.41
N LEU A 13 -28.12 -2.06 5.44
CA LEU A 13 -27.01 -1.68 4.57
C LEU A 13 -27.39 -0.37 3.87
N LEU A 14 -26.93 0.75 4.41
CA LEU A 14 -27.09 2.06 3.80
C LEU A 14 -26.12 2.18 2.64
N ALA A 15 -26.65 2.05 1.42
CA ALA A 15 -26.01 2.61 0.23
C ALA A 15 -25.90 4.15 0.40
N PRO A 16 -24.76 4.77 0.07
CA PRO A 16 -24.66 6.22 0.06
C PRO A 16 -25.57 6.77 -1.06
N LYS A 17 -26.47 7.68 -0.71
CA LYS A 17 -27.28 8.43 -1.69
C LYS A 17 -26.34 9.26 -2.59
N PRO A 18 -26.45 9.18 -3.92
CA PRO A 18 -25.77 10.14 -4.80
C PRO A 18 -26.51 11.48 -4.75
N SER A 19 -25.81 12.55 -4.41
CA SER A 19 -26.30 13.91 -4.61
C SER A 19 -26.20 14.27 -6.09
N PRO A 20 -27.28 14.69 -6.78
CA PRO A 20 -27.17 15.22 -8.13
C PRO A 20 -26.72 16.70 -8.11
N PRO A 21 -26.07 17.20 -9.18
CA PRO A 21 -25.73 18.60 -9.28
C PRO A 21 -26.96 19.39 -9.77
N ARG A 22 -27.21 20.57 -9.20
CA ARG A 22 -27.98 21.62 -9.89
C ARG A 22 -27.39 23.00 -9.67
N CYS A 23 -26.90 23.57 -10.78
CA CYS A 23 -26.84 25.00 -11.03
C CYS A 23 -28.26 25.59 -11.08
N LEU A 24 -28.49 26.74 -10.44
CA LEU A 24 -29.04 27.99 -11.02
C LEU A 24 -29.47 28.99 -9.92
N VAL A 25 -28.72 30.09 -9.83
CA VAL A 25 -29.18 31.51 -9.81
C VAL A 25 -30.43 31.87 -8.98
N SER A 26 -30.23 32.56 -7.84
CA SER A 26 -30.57 34.00 -7.64
C SER A 26 -30.95 34.42 -6.20
N ARG A 27 -30.40 35.58 -5.82
CA ARG A 27 -30.93 36.64 -4.94
C ARG A 27 -31.08 36.43 -3.42
N ARG A 28 -30.16 37.11 -2.71
CA ARG A 28 -30.33 38.01 -1.53
C ARG A 28 -31.71 38.03 -0.83
N SER A 29 -31.72 37.79 0.49
CA SER A 29 -32.03 38.81 1.53
C SER A 29 -32.05 38.25 2.97
N ARG A 30 -31.17 38.84 3.80
CA ARG A 30 -31.09 39.10 5.26
C ARG A 30 -31.91 38.31 6.34
N PRO A 31 -31.36 38.20 7.57
CA PRO A 31 -31.92 37.44 8.70
C PRO A 31 -32.64 38.31 9.75
N ARG A 32 -33.42 37.68 10.65
CA ARG A 32 -33.70 38.15 12.05
C ARG A 32 -34.02 36.97 13.01
N PRO A 33 -33.86 37.16 14.34
CA PRO A 33 -33.58 36.08 15.29
C PRO A 33 -34.59 35.94 16.47
N ALA A 34 -34.29 34.95 17.32
CA ALA A 34 -34.60 34.78 18.76
C ALA A 34 -36.01 34.37 19.21
N GLY A 35 -36.07 33.43 20.17
CA GLY A 35 -37.28 33.02 20.88
C GLY A 35 -37.14 31.73 21.70
N ASP A 36 -36.52 31.86 22.88
CA ASP A 36 -36.72 31.15 24.16
C ASP A 36 -37.19 29.69 24.31
N ALA A 37 -36.39 28.98 25.11
CA ALA A 37 -36.71 28.24 26.35
C ALA A 37 -37.82 27.17 26.37
N ALA A 38 -37.40 25.93 26.67
CA ALA A 38 -38.07 25.11 27.69
C ALA A 38 -37.09 24.09 28.30
N ARG A 39 -36.94 24.18 29.63
CA ARG A 39 -36.33 23.20 30.53
C ARG A 39 -37.30 22.04 30.78
N CYS A 40 -36.77 20.83 30.90
CA CYS A 40 -37.22 19.76 31.80
C CYS A 40 -36.06 18.73 31.82
N GLY A 41 -35.45 18.28 32.92
CA GLY A 41 -35.95 18.10 34.27
C GLY A 41 -35.74 16.62 34.64
N CYS A 42 -34.60 16.36 35.30
CA CYS A 42 -34.10 15.18 36.00
C CYS A 42 -35.00 13.94 36.23
N ALA A 43 -34.41 12.73 36.14
CA ALA A 43 -34.58 11.69 37.16
C ALA A 43 -33.46 10.64 37.08
N THR A 44 -32.67 10.57 38.16
CA THR A 44 -31.80 9.46 38.53
C THR A 44 -32.63 8.36 39.18
N GLU A 45 -32.52 7.12 38.72
CA GLU A 45 -32.86 5.94 39.52
C GLU A 45 -31.70 4.94 39.50
N ALA A 46 -31.23 4.62 40.71
CA ALA A 46 -30.33 3.52 40.97
C ALA A 46 -31.15 2.25 41.17
N GLY A 47 -30.80 1.19 40.45
CA GLY A 47 -31.33 -0.16 40.64
C GLY A 47 -30.27 -1.18 40.27
N GLY A 48 -29.78 -1.92 41.27
CA GLY A 48 -28.81 -3.00 41.08
C GLY A 48 -29.44 -4.23 40.40
N GLY A 49 -28.63 -4.91 39.58
CA GLY A 49 -28.94 -6.21 38.99
C GLY A 49 -27.78 -6.66 38.10
N GLY A 50 -27.07 -7.71 38.50
CA GLY A 50 -25.99 -8.30 37.71
C GLY A 50 -26.52 -8.97 36.43
N GLY A 51 -25.72 -8.93 35.36
CA GLY A 51 -25.98 -9.70 34.15
C GLY A 51 -25.13 -9.27 32.95
N GLY A 52 -24.24 -10.17 32.51
CA GLY A 52 -23.73 -10.30 31.13
C GLY A 52 -23.10 -9.05 30.50
N GLY A 53 -21.80 -8.87 30.68
CA GLY A 53 -21.02 -7.87 29.93
C GLY A 53 -20.87 -8.27 28.47
N GLY A 54 -21.92 -8.05 27.66
CA GLY A 54 -21.77 -7.94 26.21
C GLY A 54 -21.12 -6.60 25.89
N SER A 55 -19.93 -6.62 25.31
CA SER A 55 -19.26 -5.43 24.78
C SER A 55 -20.16 -4.81 23.72
N VAL A 56 -20.74 -3.64 24.00
CA VAL A 56 -21.48 -2.87 22.99
C VAL A 56 -20.43 -2.28 22.06
N VAL A 57 -20.31 -2.80 20.83
CA VAL A 57 -19.52 -2.16 19.78
C VAL A 57 -20.20 -0.84 19.47
N VAL A 58 -19.53 0.28 19.75
CA VAL A 58 -20.06 1.62 19.48
C VAL A 58 -19.91 1.90 17.98
N GLU A 59 -20.85 2.65 17.38
CA GLU A 59 -20.88 2.93 15.93
C GLU A 59 -19.56 3.51 15.39
N ASP A 60 -18.82 4.27 16.21
CA ASP A 60 -17.52 4.85 15.88
C ASP A 60 -16.39 3.79 15.76
N ASP A 61 -16.48 2.65 16.46
CA ASP A 61 -15.46 1.60 16.45
C ASP A 61 -15.42 0.85 15.10
N LEU A 62 -16.49 0.92 14.31
CA LEU A 62 -16.61 0.22 13.03
C LEU A 62 -15.61 0.73 11.97
N TYR A 63 -15.14 1.96 12.08
CA TYR A 63 -14.08 2.47 11.19
C TYR A 63 -12.74 1.78 11.40
N GLU A 64 -12.48 1.28 12.61
CA GLU A 64 -11.24 0.61 12.98
C GLU A 64 -11.34 -0.91 12.86
N LEU A 65 -12.53 -1.47 12.65
CA LEU A 65 -12.76 -2.91 12.52
C LEU A 65 -11.97 -3.53 11.35
N LEU A 66 -11.01 -4.39 11.63
CA LEU A 66 -10.19 -5.06 10.62
C LEU A 66 -10.82 -6.35 10.11
N GLN A 67 -11.32 -7.18 11.03
CA GLN A 67 -11.90 -8.47 10.68
C GLN A 67 -12.88 -8.99 11.74
N VAL A 68 -13.79 -9.85 11.30
CA VAL A 68 -14.69 -10.65 12.14
C VAL A 68 -14.39 -12.12 11.92
N ILE A 69 -14.27 -12.89 13.01
CA ILE A 69 -13.93 -14.31 13.02
C ILE A 69 -15.07 -15.09 13.66
N LEU A 70 -15.53 -16.12 12.96
CA LEU A 70 -16.58 -17.03 13.40
C LEU A 70 -16.00 -18.45 13.36
N ASP A 71 -15.79 -19.09 14.50
CA ASP A 71 -15.26 -20.46 14.57
C ASP A 71 -16.23 -21.36 15.34
N LEU A 72 -16.51 -22.55 14.81
CA LEU A 72 -17.43 -23.51 15.43
C LEU A 72 -17.00 -23.83 16.87
N GLY A 73 -17.93 -23.69 17.83
CA GLY A 73 -17.67 -23.92 19.25
C GLY A 73 -16.80 -22.85 19.91
N ARG A 74 -16.68 -21.66 19.31
CA ARG A 74 -15.99 -20.50 19.89
C ARG A 74 -16.88 -19.27 19.87
N ARG A 75 -16.61 -18.32 20.76
CA ARG A 75 -17.26 -17.01 20.75
C ARG A 75 -16.82 -16.21 19.51
N PRO A 76 -17.74 -15.53 18.82
CA PRO A 76 -17.37 -14.70 17.67
C PRO A 76 -16.51 -13.52 18.12
N GLU A 77 -15.48 -13.22 17.33
CA GLU A 77 -14.42 -12.26 17.67
C GLU A 77 -14.32 -11.19 16.59
N ALA A 78 -14.24 -9.92 16.99
CA ALA A 78 -13.90 -8.79 16.14
C ALA A 78 -12.50 -8.29 16.49
N ARG A 79 -11.73 -7.87 15.48
CA ARG A 79 -10.40 -7.26 15.69
C ARG A 79 -10.40 -5.84 15.17
N PHE A 80 -9.84 -4.93 15.94
CA PHE A 80 -9.76 -3.50 15.63
C PHE A 80 -8.31 -3.08 15.40
N LEU A 81 -8.11 -1.94 14.74
CA LEU A 81 -6.80 -1.35 14.53
C LEU A 81 -6.24 -0.85 15.88
N GLY A 82 -4.98 -1.13 16.17
CA GLY A 82 -4.33 -0.69 17.41
C GLY A 82 -4.52 -1.61 18.62
N ASP A 83 -5.51 -2.51 18.58
CA ASP A 83 -5.74 -3.51 19.61
C ASP A 83 -4.87 -4.76 19.40
N SER A 84 -4.18 -5.19 20.45
CA SER A 84 -3.35 -6.41 20.44
C SER A 84 -4.16 -7.70 20.62
N GLY A 85 -5.48 -7.62 20.77
CA GLY A 85 -6.38 -8.74 21.01
C GLY A 85 -7.71 -8.58 20.29
N GLY A 86 -8.45 -9.68 20.14
CA GLY A 86 -9.81 -9.62 19.63
C GLY A 86 -10.82 -9.34 20.73
N GLN A 87 -11.89 -8.63 20.38
CA GLN A 87 -13.03 -8.37 21.25
C GLN A 87 -14.14 -9.37 20.91
N TYR A 88 -14.67 -10.05 21.93
CA TYR A 88 -15.81 -10.94 21.71
C TYR A 88 -17.08 -10.14 21.48
N LEU A 89 -17.81 -10.48 20.41
CA LEU A 89 -19.07 -9.83 20.03
C LEU A 89 -20.24 -10.29 20.91
N ARG A 90 -20.16 -11.50 21.47
CA ARG A 90 -21.14 -12.07 22.40
C ARG A 90 -20.56 -13.24 23.20
N ASP A 91 -21.30 -13.68 24.22
CA ASP A 91 -20.89 -14.79 25.10
C ASP A 91 -21.24 -16.18 24.57
N SER A 92 -22.26 -16.30 23.72
CA SER A 92 -22.64 -17.59 23.14
C SER A 92 -21.71 -17.97 21.99
N GLU A 93 -21.28 -19.23 22.00
CA GLU A 93 -20.46 -19.84 20.95
C GLU A 93 -21.19 -19.88 19.61
N ILE A 94 -20.41 -19.93 18.53
CA ILE A 94 -20.91 -20.11 17.17
C ILE A 94 -21.31 -21.56 16.96
N SER A 95 -22.56 -21.75 16.54
CA SER A 95 -23.11 -23.05 16.17
C SER A 95 -22.85 -23.39 14.70
N GLN A 96 -22.99 -24.68 14.35
CA GLN A 96 -22.89 -25.14 12.97
C GLN A 96 -23.97 -24.48 12.08
N GLN A 97 -25.19 -24.31 12.60
CA GLN A 97 -26.28 -23.67 11.89
C GLN A 97 -25.97 -22.22 11.50
N GLU A 98 -25.33 -21.46 12.40
CA GLU A 98 -24.94 -20.07 12.12
C GLU A 98 -23.88 -19.97 11.03
N LEU A 99 -22.91 -20.90 10.98
CA LEU A 99 -21.93 -20.95 9.89
C LEU A 99 -22.60 -21.27 8.55
N GLU A 100 -23.61 -22.14 8.53
CA GLU A 100 -24.38 -22.48 7.33
C GLU A 100 -25.27 -21.31 6.87
N GLU A 101 -25.85 -20.56 7.80
CA GLU A 101 -26.58 -19.31 7.51
C GLU A 101 -25.64 -18.23 6.96
N ALA A 102 -24.48 -18.04 7.58
CA ALA A 102 -23.46 -17.10 7.10
C ALA A 102 -22.94 -17.49 5.71
N GLN A 103 -22.67 -18.79 5.47
CA GLN A 103 -22.27 -19.28 4.16
C GLN A 103 -23.34 -19.00 3.10
N ARG A 104 -24.62 -19.25 3.40
CA ARG A 104 -25.73 -18.94 2.47
C ARG A 104 -25.86 -17.45 2.19
N ALA A 105 -25.60 -16.59 3.17
CA ALA A 105 -25.65 -15.14 3.00
C ALA A 105 -24.47 -14.59 2.16
N VAL A 106 -23.28 -15.19 2.28
CA VAL A 106 -22.09 -14.79 1.53
C VAL A 106 -22.13 -15.28 0.07
N GLY A 107 -22.69 -16.47 -0.17
CA GLY A 107 -22.74 -17.08 -1.49
C GLY A 107 -21.66 -18.13 -1.72
N GLU A 108 -21.28 -18.33 -2.98
CA GLU A 108 -20.33 -19.38 -3.37
C GLU A 108 -18.88 -19.01 -3.04
N PHE A 109 -18.13 -20.00 -2.55
CA PHE A 109 -16.69 -19.88 -2.36
C PHE A 109 -15.97 -20.36 -3.61
N GLY A 110 -15.04 -19.57 -4.12
CA GLY A 110 -14.19 -19.91 -5.25
C GLY A 110 -13.20 -21.04 -4.95
N GLY A 111 -12.44 -21.43 -5.97
CA GLY A 111 -11.45 -22.52 -5.89
C GLY A 111 -10.31 -22.26 -4.89
N ASP A 112 -10.08 -21.01 -4.50
CA ASP A 112 -9.10 -20.60 -3.49
C ASP A 112 -9.69 -20.57 -2.07
N ASN A 113 -10.92 -21.07 -1.90
CA ASN A 113 -11.65 -21.14 -0.64
C ASN A 113 -11.96 -19.74 -0.04
N ARG A 114 -12.14 -18.75 -0.91
CA ARG A 114 -12.58 -17.39 -0.57
C ARG A 114 -13.89 -17.02 -1.27
N ALA A 115 -14.57 -16.05 -0.72
CA ALA A 115 -15.74 -15.38 -1.28
C ALA A 115 -15.66 -13.89 -0.90
N GLY A 116 -16.54 -13.09 -1.46
CA GLY A 116 -16.75 -11.72 -1.00
C GLY A 116 -18.22 -11.35 -1.02
N ILE A 117 -18.52 -10.18 -0.48
CA ILE A 117 -19.88 -9.64 -0.49
C ILE A 117 -19.99 -8.73 -1.71
N GLU A 118 -20.87 -9.09 -2.64
CA GLU A 118 -21.07 -8.36 -3.90
C GLU A 118 -21.30 -6.86 -3.65
N GLY A 119 -20.67 -6.03 -4.49
CA GLY A 119 -20.74 -4.57 -4.36
C GLY A 119 -19.95 -3.99 -3.19
N THR A 120 -19.24 -4.83 -2.41
CA THR A 120 -18.33 -4.40 -1.34
C THR A 120 -16.88 -4.83 -1.64
N LEU A 121 -15.95 -4.46 -0.76
CA LEU A 121 -14.56 -4.98 -0.79
C LEU A 121 -14.31 -6.01 0.30
N HIS A 122 -15.35 -6.47 1.00
CA HIS A 122 -15.22 -7.44 2.09
C HIS A 122 -14.88 -8.81 1.53
N ARG A 123 -13.90 -9.46 2.17
CA ARG A 123 -13.42 -10.79 1.76
C ARG A 123 -13.66 -11.78 2.88
N ILE A 124 -14.31 -12.89 2.57
CA ILE A 124 -14.58 -14.00 3.48
C ILE A 124 -13.70 -15.18 3.10
N SER A 125 -12.95 -15.70 4.06
CA SER A 125 -12.16 -16.93 3.90
C SER A 125 -12.75 -18.02 4.78
N ALA A 126 -12.98 -19.21 4.22
CA ALA A 126 -13.51 -20.33 4.98
C ALA A 126 -12.40 -21.23 5.54
N ILE A 127 -12.64 -21.80 6.71
CA ILE A 127 -11.88 -22.93 7.24
C ILE A 127 -12.76 -24.16 7.09
N ARG A 128 -12.24 -25.22 6.46
CA ARG A 128 -13.00 -26.44 6.19
C ARG A 128 -12.46 -27.63 6.97
N SER A 129 -13.36 -28.47 7.46
CA SER A 129 -13.02 -29.77 8.02
C SER A 129 -12.52 -30.73 6.94
N ARG A 130 -11.97 -31.89 7.35
CA ARG A 130 -11.57 -32.96 6.41
C ARG A 130 -12.71 -33.47 5.53
N LYS A 131 -13.97 -33.25 5.93
CA LYS A 131 -15.17 -33.62 5.16
C LYS A 131 -15.65 -32.48 4.24
N GLY A 132 -14.92 -31.38 4.14
CA GLY A 132 -15.27 -30.22 3.30
C GLY A 132 -16.26 -29.23 3.93
N MET A 133 -16.85 -29.55 5.07
CA MET A 133 -17.79 -28.66 5.77
C MET A 133 -17.08 -27.42 6.31
N VAL A 134 -17.70 -26.24 6.19
CA VAL A 134 -17.21 -25.00 6.78
C VAL A 134 -17.32 -25.12 8.30
N VAL A 135 -16.20 -24.92 8.99
CA VAL A 135 -16.07 -24.94 10.46
C VAL A 135 -15.54 -23.62 11.01
N GLY A 136 -15.19 -22.69 10.13
CA GLY A 136 -14.85 -21.32 10.50
C GLY A 136 -14.90 -20.37 9.32
N LEU A 137 -15.09 -19.09 9.59
CA LEU A 137 -15.15 -18.00 8.62
C LEU A 137 -14.35 -16.81 9.16
N THR A 138 -13.53 -16.20 8.31
CA THR A 138 -12.88 -14.91 8.58
C THR A 138 -13.35 -13.89 7.55
N CYS A 139 -14.12 -12.90 7.97
CA CYS A 139 -14.49 -11.74 7.16
C CYS A 139 -13.48 -10.61 7.40
N ARG A 140 -12.72 -10.24 6.37
CA ARG A 140 -11.84 -9.07 6.37
C ARG A 140 -12.60 -7.87 5.83
N VAL A 141 -12.60 -6.80 6.59
CA VAL A 141 -13.33 -5.57 6.24
C VAL A 141 -12.54 -4.77 5.22
N GLY A 142 -12.85 -4.98 3.93
CA GLY A 142 -12.36 -4.12 2.86
C GLY A 142 -12.93 -2.71 2.93
N ARG A 143 -12.08 -1.73 2.62
CA ARG A 143 -12.41 -0.30 2.58
C ARG A 143 -11.88 0.33 1.30
N ALA A 144 -12.64 1.27 0.76
CA ALA A 144 -12.18 2.16 -0.30
C ALA A 144 -11.61 3.43 0.33
N VAL A 145 -10.29 3.56 0.33
CA VAL A 145 -9.59 4.74 0.87
C VAL A 145 -9.17 5.62 -0.30
N THR A 146 -9.47 6.92 -0.21
CA THR A 146 -9.14 7.92 -1.23
C THR A 146 -7.94 8.79 -0.81
N GLY A 147 -7.49 9.66 -1.72
CA GLY A 147 -6.42 10.63 -1.54
C GLY A 147 -5.03 10.11 -1.92
N HIS A 148 -4.79 8.80 -2.02
CA HIS A 148 -3.45 8.29 -2.29
C HIS A 148 -2.97 8.61 -3.72
N VAL A 149 -3.91 8.79 -4.67
CA VAL A 149 -3.62 9.20 -6.04
C VAL A 149 -2.88 10.53 -6.12
N ASP A 150 -3.00 11.43 -5.14
CA ASP A 150 -2.29 12.72 -5.12
C ASP A 150 -0.77 12.54 -5.23
N MET A 151 -0.24 11.42 -4.74
CA MET A 151 1.18 11.09 -4.80
C MET A 151 1.68 10.85 -6.24
N VAL A 152 0.79 10.57 -7.19
CA VAL A 152 1.10 10.20 -8.59
C VAL A 152 0.28 10.98 -9.61
N ARG A 153 -0.60 11.88 -9.17
CA ARG A 153 -1.57 12.57 -10.03
C ARG A 153 -0.93 13.39 -11.13
N ASP A 154 0.21 14.04 -10.86
CA ASP A 154 1.00 14.74 -11.86
C ASP A 154 1.53 13.79 -12.94
N LEU A 155 1.96 12.58 -12.56
CA LEU A 155 2.51 11.59 -13.49
C LEU A 155 1.45 11.05 -14.47
N LEU A 156 0.19 10.95 -14.04
CA LEU A 156 -0.91 10.52 -14.91
C LEU A 156 -1.10 11.45 -16.13
N ASN A 157 -0.67 12.71 -16.07
CA ASN A 157 -0.78 13.65 -17.19
C ASN A 157 0.20 13.34 -18.34
N TYR A 158 1.29 12.61 -18.08
CA TYR A 158 2.23 12.20 -19.13
C TYR A 158 1.64 11.12 -20.06
N LYS A 159 0.57 10.44 -19.64
CA LYS A 159 -0.06 9.32 -20.38
C LYS A 159 0.93 8.18 -20.65
N GLU A 160 1.97 8.05 -19.83
CA GLU A 160 2.95 6.99 -19.88
C GLU A 160 2.59 5.88 -18.90
N SER A 161 3.00 4.64 -19.22
CA SER A 161 2.77 3.49 -18.35
C SER A 161 3.53 3.61 -17.02
N ILE A 162 2.91 3.17 -15.93
CA ILE A 162 3.45 3.22 -14.56
C ILE A 162 3.44 1.81 -13.94
N LEU A 163 4.61 1.37 -13.47
CA LEU A 163 4.75 0.11 -12.72
C LEU A 163 4.96 0.41 -11.23
N PHE A 164 4.12 -0.18 -10.38
CA PHE A 164 4.24 -0.08 -8.93
C PHE A 164 4.93 -1.31 -8.34
N LEU A 165 5.97 -1.07 -7.53
CA LEU A 165 6.65 -2.05 -6.71
C LEU A 165 6.40 -1.75 -5.23
N GLY A 166 6.59 -2.76 -4.38
CA GLY A 166 6.51 -2.58 -2.94
C GLY A 166 6.07 -3.85 -2.23
N ARG A 167 6.33 -3.89 -0.91
CA ARG A 167 5.98 -5.03 -0.05
C ARG A 167 4.47 -5.34 -0.07
N PRO A 168 4.07 -6.58 0.23
CA PRO A 168 2.66 -6.90 0.48
C PRO A 168 2.07 -5.96 1.54
N GLY A 169 0.83 -5.50 1.34
CA GLY A 169 0.13 -4.64 2.30
C GLY A 169 0.51 -3.15 2.31
N VAL A 170 1.49 -2.70 1.51
CA VAL A 170 1.88 -1.27 1.47
C VAL A 170 0.82 -0.33 0.86
N GLY A 171 -0.20 -0.89 0.20
CA GLY A 171 -1.33 -0.13 -0.35
C GLY A 171 -1.37 -0.02 -1.88
N LYS A 172 -0.58 -0.83 -2.62
CA LYS A 172 -0.55 -0.83 -4.10
C LYS A 172 -1.95 -0.91 -4.72
N THR A 173 -2.74 -1.91 -4.35
CA THR A 173 -4.10 -2.11 -4.86
C THR A 173 -5.04 -0.96 -4.50
N THR A 174 -4.84 -0.32 -3.34
CA THR A 174 -5.62 0.88 -2.95
C THR A 174 -5.35 2.03 -3.92
N VAL A 175 -4.08 2.25 -4.26
CA VAL A 175 -3.67 3.27 -5.23
C VAL A 175 -4.19 2.93 -6.62
N MET A 176 -4.06 1.68 -7.08
CA MET A 176 -4.55 1.26 -8.40
C MET A 176 -6.05 1.49 -8.56
N ARG A 177 -6.84 1.13 -7.54
CA ARG A 177 -8.29 1.34 -7.53
C ARG A 177 -8.65 2.81 -7.71
N GLU A 178 -7.96 3.68 -6.99
CA GLU A 178 -8.18 5.13 -7.10
C GLU A 178 -7.70 5.69 -8.44
N ILE A 179 -6.55 5.23 -8.96
CA ILE A 179 -6.07 5.59 -10.30
C ILE A 179 -7.12 5.20 -11.36
N ALA A 180 -7.72 4.01 -11.26
CA ALA A 180 -8.77 3.58 -12.18
C ALA A 180 -9.94 4.57 -12.22
N ARG A 181 -10.46 4.94 -11.04
CA ARG A 181 -11.53 5.92 -10.90
C ARG A 181 -11.13 7.29 -11.47
N VAL A 182 -9.94 7.80 -11.12
CA VAL A 182 -9.47 9.10 -11.62
C VAL A 182 -9.33 9.08 -13.14
N LEU A 183 -8.73 8.04 -13.71
CA LEU A 183 -8.56 7.94 -15.15
C LEU A 183 -9.89 7.80 -15.88
N ALA A 184 -10.83 7.01 -15.35
CA ALA A 184 -12.15 6.83 -15.95
C ALA A 184 -13.05 8.07 -15.80
N ASP A 185 -13.19 8.60 -14.59
CA ASP A 185 -14.20 9.63 -14.28
C ASP A 185 -13.68 11.05 -14.45
N GLU A 186 -12.41 11.31 -14.15
CA GLU A 186 -11.86 12.68 -14.20
C GLU A 186 -11.14 12.93 -15.53
N PHE A 187 -10.38 11.96 -16.03
CA PHE A 187 -9.67 12.06 -17.31
C PHE A 187 -10.50 11.52 -18.49
N GLN A 188 -11.70 10.97 -18.22
CA GLN A 188 -12.64 10.48 -19.23
C GLN A 188 -12.00 9.45 -20.18
N LYS A 189 -11.16 8.57 -19.62
CA LYS A 189 -10.47 7.50 -20.36
C LYS A 189 -11.27 6.22 -20.40
N ARG A 190 -11.14 5.48 -21.50
CA ARG A 190 -11.59 4.09 -21.56
C ARG A 190 -10.62 3.21 -20.77
N VAL A 191 -10.95 2.94 -19.52
CA VAL A 191 -10.14 2.13 -18.59
C VAL A 191 -10.70 0.71 -18.53
N VAL A 192 -9.84 -0.29 -18.70
CA VAL A 192 -10.15 -1.70 -18.43
C VAL A 192 -9.22 -2.22 -17.34
N ILE A 193 -9.78 -2.80 -16.29
CA ILE A 193 -9.06 -3.52 -15.24
C ILE A 193 -9.13 -5.01 -15.54
N VAL A 194 -7.97 -5.66 -15.59
CA VAL A 194 -7.84 -7.12 -15.58
C VAL A 194 -7.62 -7.55 -14.13
N ASP A 195 -8.66 -8.12 -13.52
CA ASP A 195 -8.71 -8.41 -12.09
C ASP A 195 -8.70 -9.93 -11.84
N THR A 196 -7.54 -10.45 -11.44
CA THR A 196 -7.34 -11.89 -11.23
C THR A 196 -7.76 -12.34 -9.84
N SER A 197 -7.53 -11.50 -8.83
CA SER A 197 -7.77 -11.84 -7.43
C SER A 197 -9.00 -11.12 -6.85
N ASN A 198 -9.78 -10.44 -7.69
CA ASN A 198 -10.91 -9.59 -7.31
C ASN A 198 -10.55 -8.51 -6.29
N GLU A 199 -9.27 -8.14 -6.19
CA GLU A 199 -8.80 -7.20 -5.18
C GLU A 199 -9.07 -5.76 -5.58
N ILE A 200 -9.09 -5.43 -6.88
CA ILE A 200 -9.31 -4.06 -7.35
C ILE A 200 -10.81 -3.75 -7.40
N GLY A 201 -11.57 -4.58 -8.10
CA GLY A 201 -13.00 -4.41 -8.34
C GLY A 201 -13.91 -5.02 -7.30
N GLY A 202 -13.39 -5.78 -6.33
CA GLY A 202 -14.20 -6.52 -5.36
C GLY A 202 -14.74 -7.84 -5.93
N ASP A 203 -15.40 -8.62 -5.10
CA ASP A 203 -16.04 -9.88 -5.51
C ASP A 203 -17.45 -9.67 -6.09
N GLY A 204 -18.00 -10.70 -6.73
CA GLY A 204 -19.28 -10.66 -7.45
C GLY A 204 -19.16 -10.15 -8.88
N ASP A 205 -20.26 -10.11 -9.62
CA ASP A 205 -20.29 -9.69 -11.03
C ASP A 205 -20.33 -8.15 -11.18
N ILE A 206 -20.97 -7.48 -10.22
CA ILE A 206 -21.04 -6.02 -10.16
C ILE A 206 -19.77 -5.47 -9.47
N PRO A 207 -18.91 -4.71 -10.18
CA PRO A 207 -17.70 -4.16 -9.56
C PRO A 207 -18.04 -3.05 -8.54
N HIS A 208 -17.19 -2.94 -7.53
CA HIS A 208 -17.28 -1.92 -6.49
C HIS A 208 -17.17 -0.49 -7.06
N ALA A 209 -18.02 0.44 -6.61
CA ALA A 209 -18.07 1.82 -7.12
C ALA A 209 -16.75 2.63 -7.00
N ALA A 210 -15.79 2.14 -6.19
CA ALA A 210 -14.50 2.79 -6.02
C ALA A 210 -13.57 2.73 -7.25
N ILE A 211 -13.88 1.92 -8.26
CA ILE A 211 -13.17 1.96 -9.57
C ILE A 211 -13.77 3.00 -10.54
N GLY A 212 -14.83 3.71 -10.15
CA GLY A 212 -15.53 4.67 -11.01
C GLY A 212 -16.15 4.01 -12.23
N GLY A 213 -16.10 4.70 -13.38
CA GLY A 213 -16.55 4.20 -14.68
C GLY A 213 -15.60 3.20 -15.35
N ALA A 214 -14.55 2.73 -14.68
CA ALA A 214 -13.66 1.71 -15.24
C ALA A 214 -14.40 0.39 -15.45
N ARG A 215 -14.13 -0.26 -16.59
CA ARG A 215 -14.67 -1.60 -16.88
C ARG A 215 -13.77 -2.66 -16.25
N ARG A 216 -14.34 -3.77 -15.81
CA ARG A 216 -13.60 -4.89 -15.22
C ARG A 216 -13.76 -6.15 -16.06
N MET A 217 -12.65 -6.85 -16.27
CA MET A 217 -12.61 -8.21 -16.78
C MET A 217 -12.03 -9.11 -15.68
N GLN A 218 -12.80 -10.09 -15.22
CA GLN A 218 -12.34 -11.05 -14.22
C GLN A 218 -11.58 -12.18 -14.90
N VAL A 219 -10.48 -12.61 -14.28
CA VAL A 219 -9.69 -13.72 -14.79
C VAL A 219 -10.10 -15.00 -14.08
N ALA A 220 -10.63 -15.98 -14.82
CA ALA A 220 -11.11 -17.23 -14.23
C ALA A 220 -10.02 -18.06 -13.53
N GLN A 221 -8.78 -17.97 -14.01
CA GLN A 221 -7.61 -18.65 -13.44
C GLN A 221 -6.38 -17.77 -13.57
N PRO A 222 -5.49 -17.67 -12.56
CA PRO A 222 -4.30 -16.81 -12.64
C PRO A 222 -3.43 -17.07 -13.86
N SER A 223 -3.28 -18.33 -14.27
CA SER A 223 -2.52 -18.72 -15.48
C SER A 223 -3.04 -18.10 -16.78
N MET A 224 -4.29 -17.62 -16.80
CA MET A 224 -4.96 -17.03 -17.96
C MET A 224 -4.87 -15.50 -17.99
N GLN A 225 -4.26 -14.85 -16.99
CA GLN A 225 -4.19 -13.39 -16.89
C GLN A 225 -3.69 -12.75 -18.19
N HIS A 226 -2.58 -13.24 -18.74
CA HIS A 226 -2.02 -12.74 -20.00
C HIS A 226 -3.01 -12.81 -21.18
N ARG A 227 -3.85 -13.84 -21.27
CA ARG A 227 -4.84 -13.96 -22.35
C ARG A 227 -5.94 -12.93 -22.21
N VAL A 228 -6.43 -12.72 -20.98
CA VAL A 228 -7.44 -11.69 -20.69
C VAL A 228 -6.89 -10.29 -20.93
N MET A 229 -5.59 -10.05 -20.66
CA MET A 229 -4.93 -8.78 -21.00
C MET A 229 -4.95 -8.50 -22.52
N ILE A 230 -4.66 -9.51 -23.34
CA ILE A 230 -4.70 -9.37 -24.81
C ILE A 230 -6.14 -9.17 -25.29
N GLU A 231 -7.08 -9.97 -24.78
CA GLU A 231 -8.51 -9.88 -25.08
C GLU A 231 -9.07 -8.48 -24.79
N ALA A 232 -8.67 -7.89 -23.66
CA ALA A 232 -9.07 -6.54 -23.28
C ALA A 232 -8.75 -5.51 -24.37
N VAL A 233 -7.57 -5.60 -24.97
CA VAL A 233 -7.15 -4.67 -26.03
C VAL A 233 -7.84 -4.97 -27.35
N GLU A 234 -7.96 -6.24 -27.71
CA GLU A 234 -8.56 -6.67 -28.97
C GLU A 234 -10.05 -6.35 -29.06
N ASN A 235 -10.78 -6.50 -27.96
CA ASN A 235 -12.25 -6.43 -27.97
C ASN A 235 -12.83 -5.14 -27.39
N HIS A 236 -12.06 -4.36 -26.62
CA HIS A 236 -12.61 -3.22 -25.88
C HIS A 236 -11.96 -1.86 -26.16
N MET A 237 -10.97 -1.81 -27.06
CA MET A 237 -10.28 -0.57 -27.48
C MET A 237 -9.93 0.39 -26.32
N PRO A 238 -9.32 -0.11 -25.22
CA PRO A 238 -9.02 0.71 -24.05
C PRO A 238 -7.95 1.75 -24.37
N GLU A 239 -7.98 2.89 -23.67
CA GLU A 239 -6.85 3.82 -23.60
C GLU A 239 -5.91 3.45 -22.46
N VAL A 240 -6.44 2.80 -21.42
CA VAL A 240 -5.69 2.38 -20.23
C VAL A 240 -6.07 0.94 -19.88
N VAL A 241 -5.06 0.10 -19.65
CA VAL A 241 -5.22 -1.24 -19.06
C VAL A 241 -4.54 -1.26 -17.69
N ILE A 242 -5.27 -1.74 -16.69
CA ILE A 242 -4.79 -1.85 -15.31
C ILE A 242 -4.68 -3.35 -14.97
N VAL A 243 -3.51 -3.78 -14.48
CA VAL A 243 -3.23 -5.19 -14.18
C VAL A 243 -2.54 -5.29 -12.83
N ASP A 244 -3.06 -6.11 -11.93
CA ASP A 244 -2.40 -6.37 -10.66
C ASP A 244 -1.45 -7.58 -10.77
N GLU A 245 -0.41 -7.57 -9.94
CA GLU A 245 0.55 -8.65 -9.73
C GLU A 245 1.09 -9.32 -11.01
N ILE A 246 1.74 -8.54 -11.87
CA ILE A 246 2.49 -9.08 -13.01
C ILE A 246 3.67 -9.92 -12.47
N GLY A 247 3.67 -11.20 -12.79
CA GLY A 247 4.58 -12.21 -12.23
C GLY A 247 5.14 -13.20 -13.25
N THR A 248 4.51 -13.37 -14.42
CA THR A 248 4.93 -14.39 -15.40
C THR A 248 5.50 -13.79 -16.69
N GLU A 249 6.26 -14.61 -17.43
CA GLU A 249 6.87 -14.18 -18.69
C GLU A 249 5.80 -13.85 -19.74
N ALA A 250 4.72 -14.64 -19.78
CA ALA A 250 3.59 -14.41 -20.67
C ALA A 250 2.89 -13.08 -20.37
N GLU A 251 2.75 -12.70 -19.10
CA GLU A 251 2.19 -11.40 -18.71
C GLU A 251 3.14 -10.25 -19.07
N ALA A 252 4.45 -10.41 -18.89
CA ALA A 252 5.44 -9.41 -19.29
C ALA A 252 5.44 -9.19 -20.82
N GLN A 253 5.35 -10.27 -21.59
CA GLN A 253 5.20 -10.22 -23.04
C GLN A 253 3.89 -9.54 -23.46
N ALA A 254 2.78 -9.85 -22.77
CA ALA A 254 1.50 -9.19 -23.00
C ALA A 254 1.57 -7.69 -22.71
N CYS A 255 2.20 -7.28 -21.61
CA CYS A 255 2.42 -5.85 -21.31
C CYS A 255 3.17 -5.14 -22.43
N ARG A 256 4.26 -5.72 -22.93
CA ARG A 256 5.03 -5.14 -24.05
C ARG A 256 4.16 -4.98 -25.31
N SER A 257 3.45 -6.04 -25.71
CA SER A 257 2.54 -6.00 -26.87
C SER A 257 1.45 -4.92 -26.73
N ILE A 258 0.89 -4.75 -25.53
CA ILE A 258 -0.13 -3.73 -25.25
C ILE A 258 0.48 -2.32 -25.31
N ALA A 259 1.67 -2.11 -24.73
CA ALA A 259 2.36 -0.83 -24.76
C ALA A 259 2.76 -0.42 -26.19
N GLU A 260 3.22 -1.37 -27.02
CA GLU A 260 3.55 -1.15 -28.43
C GLU A 260 2.34 -0.70 -29.26
N ARG A 261 1.12 -1.07 -28.85
CA ARG A 261 -0.14 -0.60 -29.45
C ARG A 261 -0.55 0.80 -28.96
N GLY A 262 0.27 1.45 -28.12
CA GLY A 262 0.03 2.79 -27.59
C GLY A 262 -0.99 2.86 -26.46
N VAL A 263 -1.32 1.72 -25.84
CA VAL A 263 -2.21 1.66 -24.67
C VAL A 263 -1.39 1.88 -23.41
N MET A 264 -1.85 2.79 -22.54
CA MET A 264 -1.21 3.06 -21.25
C MET A 264 -1.44 1.90 -20.28
N LEU A 265 -0.38 1.43 -19.61
CA LEU A 265 -0.46 0.38 -18.60
C LEU A 265 -0.27 0.93 -17.20
N ILE A 266 -1.12 0.52 -16.27
CA ILE A 266 -0.90 0.67 -14.82
C ILE A 266 -0.76 -0.73 -14.24
N GLY A 267 0.46 -1.08 -13.83
CA GLY A 267 0.79 -2.41 -13.35
C GLY A 267 1.28 -2.42 -11.91
N THR A 268 1.16 -3.54 -11.23
CA THR A 268 2.08 -3.88 -10.13
C THR A 268 2.90 -5.10 -10.48
N ALA A 269 4.03 -5.29 -9.83
CA ALA A 269 4.80 -6.54 -9.91
C ALA A 269 5.40 -6.91 -8.56
N HIS A 270 5.79 -8.18 -8.42
CA HIS A 270 6.52 -8.63 -7.24
C HIS A 270 7.94 -8.07 -7.24
N GLY A 271 8.27 -7.33 -6.18
CA GLY A 271 9.56 -6.70 -5.98
C GLY A 271 9.42 -5.52 -5.04
N GLU A 272 10.44 -5.23 -4.25
CA GLU A 272 10.46 -4.04 -3.38
C GLU A 272 11.13 -2.86 -4.09
N HIS A 273 12.17 -3.16 -4.86
CA HIS A 273 13.02 -2.18 -5.52
C HIS A 273 13.26 -2.51 -7.00
N LEU A 274 13.57 -1.50 -7.81
CA LEU A 274 13.94 -1.64 -9.22
C LEU A 274 15.10 -2.65 -9.40
N ALA A 275 16.04 -2.67 -8.45
CA ALA A 275 17.17 -3.60 -8.45
C ALA A 275 16.72 -5.09 -8.36
N ASN A 276 15.56 -5.38 -7.76
CA ASN A 276 15.01 -6.74 -7.75
C ASN A 276 14.52 -7.14 -9.15
N ILE A 277 13.89 -6.20 -9.87
CA ILE A 277 13.37 -6.44 -11.23
C ILE A 277 14.52 -6.66 -12.22
N ILE A 278 15.61 -5.88 -12.12
CA ILE A 278 16.80 -6.04 -12.96
C ILE A 278 17.39 -7.46 -12.87
N LYS A 279 17.36 -8.06 -11.68
CA LYS A 279 17.90 -9.42 -11.44
C LYS A 279 16.90 -10.53 -11.77
N ASN A 280 15.64 -10.19 -11.98
CA ASN A 280 14.59 -11.16 -12.26
C ASN A 280 14.46 -11.33 -13.79
N PRO A 281 14.87 -12.47 -14.37
CA PRO A 281 14.83 -12.66 -15.82
C PRO A 281 13.42 -12.52 -16.39
N THR A 282 12.39 -13.00 -15.66
CA THR A 282 10.99 -12.94 -16.06
C THR A 282 10.45 -11.52 -16.12
N LEU A 283 10.76 -10.69 -15.12
CA LEU A 283 10.22 -9.33 -15.01
C LEU A 283 11.13 -8.27 -15.63
N SER A 284 12.38 -8.60 -15.95
CA SER A 284 13.34 -7.66 -16.56
C SER A 284 12.82 -7.06 -17.88
N ASP A 285 11.99 -7.80 -18.61
CA ASP A 285 11.35 -7.33 -19.84
C ASP A 285 10.46 -6.09 -19.62
N LEU A 286 9.87 -5.94 -18.42
CA LEU A 286 9.04 -4.77 -18.09
C LEU A 286 9.84 -3.46 -18.04
N ILE A 287 11.13 -3.55 -17.78
CA ILE A 287 12.05 -2.41 -17.66
C ILE A 287 13.01 -2.28 -18.86
N GLY A 288 12.73 -3.00 -19.95
CA GLY A 288 13.49 -2.93 -21.21
C GLY A 288 14.41 -4.13 -21.46
N GLY A 289 14.35 -5.16 -20.61
CA GLY A 289 15.21 -6.34 -20.68
C GLY A 289 16.66 -6.02 -20.33
N VAL A 290 17.44 -7.03 -19.94
CA VAL A 290 18.88 -6.89 -19.70
C VAL A 290 19.62 -7.99 -20.47
N GLU A 291 20.69 -7.63 -21.16
CA GLU A 291 21.57 -8.57 -21.86
C GLU A 291 23.04 -8.24 -21.70
N THR A 292 23.88 -9.26 -21.92
CA THR A 292 25.32 -9.09 -21.97
C THR A 292 25.76 -8.75 -23.38
N VAL A 293 26.32 -7.56 -23.57
CA VAL A 293 26.89 -7.11 -24.85
C VAL A 293 28.41 -7.20 -24.77
N THR A 294 29.04 -7.70 -25.84
CA THR A 294 30.50 -7.70 -25.98
C THR A 294 30.95 -6.49 -26.78
N LEU A 295 31.63 -5.55 -26.11
CA LEU A 295 32.27 -4.39 -26.70
C LEU A 295 33.55 -4.79 -27.46
N GLY A 296 33.80 -4.09 -28.57
CA GLY A 296 35.10 -4.13 -29.24
C GLY A 296 36.21 -3.53 -28.38
N ASP A 297 37.47 -3.85 -28.72
CA ASP A 297 38.65 -3.49 -27.92
C ASP A 297 38.84 -1.98 -27.77
N GLU A 298 38.51 -1.21 -28.81
CA GLU A 298 38.57 0.27 -28.78
C GLU A 298 37.49 0.87 -27.88
N GLU A 299 36.24 0.38 -27.97
CA GLU A 299 35.11 0.86 -27.17
C GLU A 299 35.26 0.50 -25.69
N ALA A 300 35.73 -0.72 -25.38
CA ALA A 300 36.02 -1.14 -24.01
C ALA A 300 37.13 -0.28 -23.36
N ARG A 301 38.16 0.08 -24.12
CA ARG A 301 39.21 1.02 -23.67
C ARG A 301 38.67 2.43 -23.47
N ALA A 302 37.85 2.94 -24.41
CA ALA A 302 37.24 4.25 -24.32
C ALA A 302 36.35 4.40 -23.08
N ARG A 303 35.53 3.38 -22.77
CA ARG A 303 34.64 3.35 -21.61
C ARG A 303 35.33 2.93 -20.30
N ARG A 304 36.60 2.51 -20.36
CA ARG A 304 37.34 1.91 -19.23
C ARG A 304 36.56 0.76 -18.56
N SER A 305 35.91 -0.06 -19.36
CA SER A 305 35.06 -1.17 -18.91
C SER A 305 35.62 -2.52 -19.33
N GLN A 306 35.06 -3.59 -18.78
CA GLN A 306 35.29 -4.94 -19.30
C GLN A 306 34.74 -5.06 -20.73
N LYS A 307 35.23 -6.05 -21.50
CA LYS A 307 34.71 -6.32 -22.84
C LYS A 307 33.26 -6.78 -22.81
N SER A 308 32.82 -7.49 -21.77
CA SER A 308 31.41 -7.84 -21.57
C SER A 308 30.76 -6.88 -20.56
N ILE A 309 29.71 -6.18 -20.97
CA ILE A 309 28.91 -5.32 -20.09
C ILE A 309 27.43 -5.68 -20.17
N LEU A 310 26.65 -5.30 -19.14
CA LEU A 310 25.20 -5.43 -19.18
C LEU A 310 24.60 -4.15 -19.76
N GLU A 311 23.74 -4.29 -20.77
CA GLU A 311 22.96 -3.19 -21.34
C GLU A 311 21.48 -3.59 -21.44
N ARG A 312 20.59 -2.60 -21.57
CA ARG A 312 19.18 -2.87 -21.85
C ARG A 312 18.98 -3.27 -23.31
N LYS A 313 18.04 -4.18 -23.54
CA LYS A 313 17.69 -4.66 -24.89
C LYS A 313 16.84 -3.67 -25.68
N ALA A 314 15.94 -2.98 -24.99
CA ALA A 314 14.90 -2.14 -25.59
C ALA A 314 14.46 -1.03 -24.61
N PRO A 315 13.71 -0.01 -25.07
CA PRO A 315 13.02 0.91 -24.19
C PRO A 315 12.13 0.18 -23.15
N PRO A 316 11.99 0.71 -21.93
CA PRO A 316 11.16 0.08 -20.91
C PRO A 316 9.68 0.10 -21.29
N THR A 317 8.98 -1.02 -21.07
CA THR A 317 7.51 -1.11 -21.19
C THR A 317 6.81 -0.12 -20.25
N PHE A 318 7.41 0.12 -19.08
CA PHE A 318 6.96 1.09 -18.09
C PHE A 318 7.97 2.24 -17.94
N PRO A 319 7.77 3.39 -18.61
CA PRO A 319 8.67 4.55 -18.50
C PRO A 319 8.81 5.11 -17.07
N PHE A 320 7.77 4.94 -16.25
CA PHE A 320 7.80 5.21 -14.82
C PHE A 320 7.74 3.93 -14.01
N LEU A 321 8.63 3.82 -13.02
CA LEU A 321 8.55 2.81 -11.98
C LEU A 321 8.50 3.49 -10.62
N ILE A 322 7.54 3.10 -9.78
CA ILE A 322 7.31 3.67 -8.46
C ILE A 322 7.52 2.59 -7.41
N GLU A 323 8.52 2.77 -6.56
CA GLU A 323 8.73 1.95 -5.37
C GLU A 323 7.90 2.54 -4.20
N MET A 324 6.82 1.87 -3.84
CA MET A 324 6.07 2.15 -2.61
C MET A 324 6.79 1.49 -1.44
N ARG A 325 7.75 2.22 -0.84
CA ARG A 325 8.49 1.74 0.33
C ARG A 325 7.64 1.77 1.59
N GLU A 326 6.84 2.84 1.72
CA GLU A 326 5.82 2.98 2.76
C GLU A 326 4.57 3.64 2.17
N ARG A 327 3.46 3.63 2.91
CA ARG A 327 2.17 4.20 2.46
C ARG A 327 2.31 5.68 2.03
N HIS A 328 3.17 6.43 2.71
CA HIS A 328 3.38 7.86 2.50
C HIS A 328 4.80 8.22 2.06
N TYR A 329 5.61 7.25 1.62
CA TYR A 329 6.98 7.47 1.15
C TYR A 329 7.28 6.61 -0.08
N TRP A 330 7.33 7.24 -1.25
CA TRP A 330 7.51 6.58 -2.54
C TRP A 330 8.76 7.11 -3.25
N VAL A 331 9.41 6.23 -4.01
CA VAL A 331 10.54 6.59 -4.87
C VAL A 331 10.16 6.34 -6.32
N THR A 332 10.19 7.39 -7.11
CA THR A 332 9.84 7.36 -8.53
C THR A 332 11.08 7.41 -9.39
N HIS A 333 11.17 6.43 -10.27
CA HIS A 333 12.22 6.28 -11.27
C HIS A 333 11.70 6.72 -12.64
N ARG A 334 12.54 7.46 -13.37
CA ARG A 334 12.54 7.37 -14.83
C ARG A 334 13.26 6.07 -15.18
N THR A 335 12.49 5.04 -15.58
CA THR A 335 12.96 3.65 -15.62
C THR A 335 14.20 3.51 -16.49
N GLU A 336 14.17 4.05 -17.70
CA GLU A 336 15.28 4.02 -18.66
C GLU A 336 16.60 4.47 -18.02
N ARG A 337 16.63 5.72 -17.53
CA ARG A 337 17.83 6.31 -16.90
C ARG A 337 18.25 5.55 -15.65
N SER A 338 17.28 5.12 -14.84
CA SER A 338 17.58 4.46 -13.56
C SER A 338 18.21 3.08 -13.77
N VAL A 339 17.68 2.30 -14.72
CA VAL A 339 18.24 1.01 -15.09
C VAL A 339 19.64 1.19 -15.65
N ASP A 340 19.83 2.11 -16.60
CA ASP A 340 21.14 2.34 -17.21
C ASP A 340 22.19 2.73 -16.16
N MET A 341 21.83 3.59 -15.20
CA MET A 341 22.73 3.93 -14.09
C MET A 341 23.06 2.71 -13.22
N LEU A 342 22.06 1.90 -12.86
CA LEU A 342 22.25 0.71 -12.02
C LEU A 342 23.10 -0.36 -12.71
N LEU A 343 22.93 -0.60 -14.01
CA LEU A 343 23.74 -1.54 -14.79
C LEU A 343 25.22 -1.14 -14.83
N HIS A 344 25.52 0.16 -14.76
CA HIS A 344 26.87 0.70 -14.67
C HIS A 344 27.38 0.84 -13.22
N GLY A 345 26.68 0.26 -12.23
CA GLY A 345 27.06 0.34 -10.82
C GLY A 345 26.92 1.74 -10.20
N LYS A 346 26.19 2.65 -10.86
CA LYS A 346 25.91 4.01 -10.38
C LYS A 346 24.58 4.05 -9.64
N LYS A 347 24.43 5.07 -8.78
CA LYS A 347 23.18 5.33 -8.07
C LYS A 347 22.24 6.18 -8.93
N PRO A 348 20.98 5.76 -9.15
CA PRO A 348 20.06 6.53 -9.96
C PRO A 348 19.64 7.82 -9.26
N LEU A 349 19.35 8.85 -10.08
CA LEU A 349 18.65 10.05 -9.62
C LEU A 349 17.14 9.80 -9.70
N VAL A 350 16.45 10.04 -8.60
CA VAL A 350 15.03 9.69 -8.41
C VAL A 350 14.22 10.88 -7.92
N GLU A 351 12.90 10.80 -8.05
CA GLU A 351 11.99 11.68 -7.32
C GLU A 351 11.50 10.98 -6.05
N VAL A 352 11.73 11.61 -4.90
CA VAL A 352 11.19 11.13 -3.62
C VAL A 352 9.89 11.87 -3.35
N ARG A 353 8.81 11.11 -3.19
CA ARG A 353 7.46 11.63 -3.01
C ARG A 353 6.99 11.23 -1.62
N LYS A 354 6.76 12.22 -0.76
CA LYS A 354 6.36 11.99 0.64
C LYS A 354 5.23 12.90 1.05
N ARG A 355 4.47 12.52 2.07
CA ARG A 355 3.54 13.44 2.73
C ARG A 355 4.22 14.16 3.89
N ASP A 356 4.03 15.46 3.99
CA ASP A 356 4.47 16.23 5.15
C ASP A 356 3.50 16.08 6.35
N ASN A 357 3.80 16.75 7.46
CA ASN A 357 2.97 16.71 8.67
C ASN A 357 1.55 17.29 8.47
N LYS A 358 1.31 18.00 7.35
CA LYS A 358 0.00 18.52 6.95
C LYS A 358 -0.67 17.61 5.90
N PHE A 359 -0.13 16.40 5.72
CA PHE A 359 -0.55 15.42 4.72
C PHE A 359 -0.49 15.92 3.27
N GLN A 360 0.28 16.98 3.00
CA GLN A 360 0.50 17.50 1.65
C GLN A 360 1.63 16.76 0.96
N VAL A 361 1.49 16.54 -0.35
CA VAL A 361 2.52 15.86 -1.15
C VAL A 361 3.70 16.80 -1.37
N VAL A 362 4.88 16.35 -0.95
CA VAL A 362 6.16 17.01 -1.18
C VAL A 362 6.99 16.12 -2.11
N ILE A 363 7.44 16.70 -3.22
CA ILE A 363 8.25 16.02 -4.23
C ILE A 363 9.67 16.60 -4.19
N GLU A 364 10.63 15.79 -3.77
CA GLU A 364 12.05 16.10 -3.83
C GLU A 364 12.64 15.47 -5.10
N ARG A 365 12.96 16.30 -6.10
CA ARG A 365 13.50 15.85 -7.38
C ARG A 365 15.02 15.70 -7.32
N TRP A 366 15.54 14.73 -8.07
CA TRP A 366 16.98 14.50 -8.25
C TRP A 366 17.70 14.10 -6.96
N ALA A 367 17.02 13.40 -6.07
CA ALA A 367 17.65 12.79 -4.91
C ALA A 367 18.48 11.57 -5.36
N THR A 368 19.59 11.29 -4.67
CA THR A 368 20.23 9.98 -4.80
C THR A 368 19.48 8.98 -3.92
N ASP A 369 19.16 7.81 -4.47
CA ASP A 369 18.29 6.85 -3.79
C ASP A 369 18.81 6.45 -2.39
N ALA A 370 20.12 6.26 -2.24
CA ALA A 370 20.77 5.88 -0.98
C ALA A 370 20.73 6.97 0.10
N GLU A 371 20.85 8.26 -0.26
CA GLU A 371 20.76 9.35 0.71
C GLU A 371 19.33 9.56 1.19
N SER A 372 18.35 9.30 0.33
CA SER A 372 16.93 9.47 0.64
C SER A 372 16.44 8.51 1.74
N TRP A 373 16.81 7.22 1.63
CA TRP A 373 16.45 6.19 2.63
C TRP A 373 17.01 6.51 4.00
N LEU A 374 18.28 6.92 4.06
CA LEU A 374 18.96 7.17 5.32
C LEU A 374 18.42 8.42 6.02
N VAL A 375 18.15 9.48 5.26
CA VAL A 375 17.52 10.69 5.80
C VAL A 375 16.09 10.39 6.25
N HIS A 376 15.33 9.60 5.48
CA HIS A 376 13.99 9.18 5.90
C HIS A 376 14.05 8.40 7.21
N TRP A 377 14.86 7.35 7.29
CA TRP A 377 15.00 6.50 8.48
C TRP A 377 15.41 7.28 9.73
N LEU A 378 16.37 8.21 9.60
CA LEU A 378 16.80 9.08 10.70
C LEU A 378 15.70 10.07 11.15
N THR A 379 14.69 10.35 10.31
CA THR A 379 13.63 11.33 10.61
C THR A 379 12.26 10.73 10.88
N SER A 380 12.01 9.47 10.49
CA SER A 380 10.74 8.75 10.68
C SER A 380 10.75 7.78 11.86
N GLY A 381 11.87 7.65 12.56
CA GLY A 381 12.00 6.76 13.73
C GLY A 381 11.18 7.20 14.93
N SER A 382 9.94 6.69 15.05
CA SER A 382 9.03 6.89 16.20
C SER A 382 9.52 6.28 17.53
N ASN A 383 10.77 5.83 17.64
CA ASN A 383 11.34 5.27 18.87
C ASN A 383 12.77 5.74 19.18
N CYS A 384 13.30 6.72 18.45
CA CYS A 384 14.57 7.35 18.80
C CYS A 384 14.28 8.78 19.27
N HIS A 385 14.52 9.05 20.56
CA HIS A 385 14.53 10.41 21.12
C HIS A 385 15.77 11.19 20.61
N CYS A 386 15.85 11.44 19.30
CA CYS A 386 16.86 12.30 18.72
C CYS A 386 16.18 13.33 17.81
N TYR A 387 15.95 14.54 18.35
CA TYR A 387 15.58 15.73 17.59
C TYR A 387 16.82 16.23 16.84
N ILE A 388 17.13 15.65 15.68
CA ILE A 388 18.06 16.26 14.73
C ILE A 388 17.23 16.88 13.62
N SER A 389 17.39 18.19 13.40
CA SER A 389 16.62 18.89 12.37
C SER A 389 17.05 18.42 10.97
N GLN A 390 16.12 18.42 10.00
CA GLN A 390 16.43 18.06 8.60
C GLN A 390 17.58 18.90 8.01
N GLN A 391 17.80 20.11 8.53
CA GLN A 391 18.85 21.03 8.09
C GLN A 391 20.24 20.62 8.59
N GLU A 392 20.34 19.97 9.75
CA GLU A 392 21.61 19.48 10.31
C GLU A 392 22.04 18.16 9.66
N ILE A 393 21.10 17.24 9.38
CA ILE A 393 21.40 15.97 8.69
C ILE A 393 21.93 16.21 7.27
N LYS A 394 21.42 17.24 6.57
CA LYS A 394 21.88 17.60 5.22
C LYS A 394 23.33 18.11 5.20
N ARG A 395 23.86 18.62 6.32
CA ARG A 395 25.25 19.12 6.42
C ARG A 395 26.29 18.03 6.71
N LEU A 396 25.86 16.83 7.12
CA LEU A 396 26.76 15.72 7.41
C LEU A 396 27.35 15.11 6.13
N SER A 397 28.63 14.73 6.20
CA SER A 397 29.29 13.98 5.13
C SER A 397 28.65 12.60 4.95
N CYS A 398 28.77 12.01 3.76
CA CYS A 398 28.23 10.68 3.46
C CYS A 398 28.75 9.60 4.43
N MET A 399 30.03 9.71 4.84
CA MET A 399 30.64 8.82 5.85
C MET A 399 30.03 8.99 7.24
N ALA A 400 29.78 10.24 7.66
CA ALA A 400 29.16 10.53 8.97
C ALA A 400 27.71 10.02 9.04
N LYS A 401 26.96 10.14 7.94
CA LYS A 401 25.60 9.58 7.81
C LYS A 401 25.61 8.06 7.96
N CYS A 402 26.49 7.36 7.24
CA CYS A 402 26.64 5.90 7.33
C CYS A 402 27.10 5.44 8.73
N ALA A 403 28.03 6.15 9.37
CA ALA A 403 28.49 5.83 10.72
C ALA A 403 27.36 5.97 11.76
N LEU A 404 26.53 7.02 11.63
CA LEU A 404 25.36 7.21 12.49
C LEU A 404 24.36 6.06 12.33
N ALA A 405 24.05 5.67 11.09
CA ALA A 405 23.15 4.54 10.81
C ALA A 405 23.72 3.20 11.32
N CYS A 406 25.02 2.94 11.15
CA CYS A 406 25.68 1.75 11.70
C CYS A 406 25.64 1.72 13.23
N TYR A 407 25.86 2.85 13.90
CA TYR A 407 25.79 2.94 15.36
C TYR A 407 24.39 2.59 15.90
N TYR A 408 23.33 3.13 15.28
CA TYR A 408 21.96 2.83 15.70
C TYR A 408 21.47 1.43 15.26
N MET A 409 22.06 0.84 14.22
CA MET A 409 21.81 -0.57 13.85
C MET A 409 22.48 -1.55 14.83
N LEU A 410 23.60 -1.15 15.46
CA LEU A 410 24.36 -1.98 16.40
C LEU A 410 23.88 -1.86 17.85
N VAL A 411 23.08 -0.83 18.19
CA VAL A 411 22.54 -0.64 19.54
C VAL A 411 21.00 -0.65 19.51
N PRO A 412 20.37 -1.83 19.46
CA PRO A 412 18.93 -1.93 19.62
C PRO A 412 18.60 -1.90 21.12
N THR A 413 17.86 -0.87 21.53
CA THR A 413 17.12 -0.74 22.80
C THR A 413 17.91 -0.46 24.08
N ALA A 414 17.29 0.36 24.93
CA ALA A 414 17.76 0.83 26.22
C ALA A 414 18.12 -0.33 27.16
N SER A 415 19.38 -0.44 27.54
CA SER A 415 19.83 -1.18 28.73
C SER A 415 21.20 -0.66 29.17
N VAL A 416 21.17 0.20 30.20
CA VAL A 416 22.15 0.38 31.27
C VAL A 416 23.62 0.07 30.92
N LEU A 417 24.40 1.10 30.56
CA LEU A 417 25.86 1.08 30.72
C LEU A 417 26.19 1.46 32.17
N ALA A 418 26.17 0.47 33.06
CA ALA A 418 26.72 0.58 34.40
C ALA A 418 28.17 0.09 34.41
N VAL A 419 29.10 0.87 33.84
CA VAL A 419 30.54 0.72 34.13
C VAL A 419 31.18 2.11 34.12
N ALA A 420 31.86 2.43 35.23
CA ALA A 420 32.73 3.58 35.46
C ALA A 420 32.09 4.99 35.57
N GLY A 421 31.27 5.20 36.61
CA GLY A 421 31.40 6.37 37.51
C GLY A 421 31.35 7.80 36.95
N LEU A 422 30.86 8.03 35.73
CA LEU A 422 30.73 9.37 35.14
C LEU A 422 29.29 9.62 34.71
N HIS A 423 28.56 10.41 35.51
CA HIS A 423 27.29 10.99 35.10
C HIS A 423 27.55 12.14 34.11
N MET A 424 27.38 11.87 32.81
CA MET A 424 27.20 12.93 31.81
C MET A 424 25.98 12.64 30.92
N PRO A 425 25.13 13.63 30.62
CA PRO A 425 23.97 13.43 29.76
C PRO A 425 24.39 13.14 28.31
N VAL A 426 23.64 12.24 27.65
CA VAL A 426 23.84 11.70 26.29
C VAL A 426 24.07 12.77 25.21
N ALA A 427 23.63 14.01 25.45
CA ALA A 427 23.87 15.14 24.56
C ALA A 427 25.35 15.58 24.46
N CYS A 428 26.16 15.38 25.50
CA CYS A 428 27.58 15.80 25.51
C CYS A 428 28.49 14.87 24.70
N ILE A 429 28.11 13.60 24.52
CA ILE A 429 28.88 12.61 23.72
C ILE A 429 28.73 12.91 22.22
N CYS A 430 27.57 13.43 21.80
CA CYS A 430 27.29 13.71 20.40
C CYS A 430 28.13 14.88 19.85
N MET A 431 28.32 15.97 20.61
CA MET A 431 29.16 17.09 20.16
C MET A 431 30.67 16.77 20.20
N SER A 432 31.11 16.00 21.21
CA SER A 432 32.53 15.64 21.32
C SER A 432 33.00 14.64 20.26
N MET A 433 32.11 13.75 19.77
CA MET A 433 32.41 12.86 18.63
C MET A 433 32.39 13.59 17.27
N ILE A 434 31.56 14.62 17.11
CA ILE A 434 31.57 15.46 15.90
C ILE A 434 32.90 16.23 15.80
N ASP A 435 33.41 16.74 16.92
CA ASP A 435 34.74 17.37 16.99
C ASP A 435 35.88 16.37 16.76
N LEU A 436 35.73 15.11 17.19
CA LEU A 436 36.70 14.04 16.91
C LEU A 436 36.74 13.70 15.41
N LEU A 437 35.57 13.56 14.77
CA LEU A 437 35.45 13.32 13.33
C LEU A 437 35.96 14.50 12.48
N HIS A 438 35.90 15.73 13.01
CA HIS A 438 36.50 16.91 12.37
C HIS A 438 38.03 16.97 12.49
N LYS A 439 38.63 16.31 13.49
CA LYS A 439 40.09 16.23 13.70
C LYS A 439 40.75 15.03 13.03
N GLU A 440 40.01 13.95 12.78
CA GLU A 440 40.56 12.67 12.28
C GLU A 440 40.64 12.56 10.74
N THR A 441 40.32 13.62 9.99
CA THR A 441 40.42 13.61 8.51
C THR A 441 41.84 13.69 7.95
N ASP A 442 42.88 13.83 8.79
CA ASP A 442 44.23 14.17 8.29
C ASP A 442 45.25 13.02 8.22
N ASN A 443 45.03 11.82 8.77
CA ASN A 443 45.97 10.70 8.56
C ASN A 443 45.26 9.33 8.69
N GLY A 444 45.20 8.58 7.59
CA GLY A 444 44.53 7.28 7.55
C GLY A 444 45.33 6.13 8.17
N LEU A 445 44.63 5.11 8.69
CA LEU A 445 44.83 3.69 8.35
C LEU A 445 43.79 2.74 8.99
N PHE A 446 43.78 1.51 8.45
CA PHE A 446 42.91 0.33 8.61
C PHE A 446 42.27 0.02 9.97
N LEU A 447 41.00 -0.43 9.91
CA LEU A 447 40.34 -1.17 10.98
C LEU A 447 40.53 -2.69 10.74
N VAL A 448 41.31 -3.33 11.60
CA VAL A 448 41.36 -4.79 11.72
C VAL A 448 40.27 -5.20 12.70
N VAL A 449 39.33 -6.01 12.24
CA VAL A 449 38.26 -6.59 13.07
C VAL A 449 38.75 -7.95 13.57
N HIS A 450 38.93 -8.10 14.89
CA HIS A 450 38.99 -9.42 15.50
C HIS A 450 37.57 -9.90 15.82
N SER A 451 37.34 -11.17 15.46
CA SER A 451 36.10 -11.96 15.46
C SER A 451 35.32 -11.96 16.77
#